data_AF-A0A3M1CEX9-F1
#
_entry.id   AF-A0A3M1CEX9-F1
#
_cell.length_a   1.000
_cell.length_b   1.000
_cell.length_c   1.000
_cell.angle_alpha   90.00
_cell.angle_beta   90.00
_cell.angle_gamma   90.00
#
_symmetry.space_group_name_H-M   'P 1'
#
loop_
_entity.id
_entity.type
_entity.pdbx_description
1 polymer ?
#
loop_
_entity_poly.entity_id
_entity_poly.type
_entity_poly.pdbx_seq_one_letter_code
_entity_poly.pdbx_strand_id
1 'polypeptide(L)'
;MSNSLWFSILSKEAKYVSDEPEFFPSDVFDWTKHSKSVAEQVKGELLEYLQNHHLQAYFNTTMSEDVRKWKTVSLKWWGLEFYQNQKHFPKTTRFINSIPGLVSASFNLLEPHSRIFPHCGDTNGIYRCHLGLEIPGGLPECGFRVVDEKRAWKEGEWLIFIDAQEHEAWNNTESNRYILVIDIIREKYSHKKFYISTVVLTGLFLQKIAETFPMLYKLQGFLSFRKIMVHGLLPFCFIAVRVRNWLSKWGWVS
;
A
#
# COMPACT_ATOMS: atom_id res chain seq x y z
N MET A 1 1.67 22.80 -12.09
CA MET A 1 1.18 21.93 -11.00
C MET A 1 2.37 21.28 -10.30
N SER A 2 2.24 20.91 -9.02
CA SER A 2 3.40 20.67 -8.15
C SER A 2 4.21 19.41 -8.51
N ASN A 3 5.39 19.62 -9.12
CA ASN A 3 6.46 18.62 -9.23
C ASN A 3 7.12 18.27 -7.88
N SER A 4 6.69 18.90 -6.78
CA SER A 4 7.24 18.68 -5.46
C SER A 4 6.64 17.46 -4.78
N LEU A 5 7.42 16.89 -3.86
CA LEU A 5 7.01 15.76 -3.03
C LEU A 5 5.85 16.20 -2.11
N TRP A 6 4.75 15.46 -2.16
CA TRP A 6 3.50 15.71 -1.46
C TRP A 6 3.23 14.64 -0.41
N PHE A 7 2.62 15.05 0.70
CA PHE A 7 2.16 14.15 1.77
C PHE A 7 0.79 14.59 2.27
N SER A 8 -0.12 13.64 2.49
CA SER A 8 -1.47 13.89 3.02
C SER A 8 -1.42 14.61 4.36
N ILE A 9 -0.57 14.15 5.29
CA ILE A 9 -0.44 14.69 6.65
C ILE A 9 0.15 16.11 6.71
N LEU A 10 0.92 16.52 5.71
CA LEU A 10 1.60 17.83 5.66
C LEU A 10 0.92 18.85 4.75
N SER A 11 -0.17 18.47 4.08
CA SER A 11 -0.86 19.30 3.09
C SER A 11 -2.09 19.96 3.68
N LYS A 12 -2.40 21.17 3.18
CA LYS A 12 -3.66 21.86 3.51
C LYS A 12 -4.86 21.18 2.84
N GLU A 13 -4.66 20.75 1.61
CA GLU A 13 -5.66 20.04 0.82
C GLU A 13 -5.53 18.54 1.04
N ALA A 14 -6.66 17.88 1.28
CA ALA A 14 -6.70 16.44 1.52
C ALA A 14 -6.50 15.62 0.23
N LYS A 15 -6.82 16.19 -0.94
CA LYS A 15 -6.71 15.53 -2.24
C LYS A 15 -5.44 15.99 -2.96
N TYR A 16 -4.71 15.04 -3.52
CA TYR A 16 -3.61 15.34 -4.42
C TYR A 16 -4.15 15.53 -5.84
N VAL A 17 -3.81 16.66 -6.47
CA VAL A 17 -4.17 16.98 -7.85
C VAL A 17 -2.89 17.05 -8.68
N SER A 18 -2.90 16.36 -9.82
CA SER A 18 -1.74 16.21 -10.70
C SER A 18 -2.19 16.03 -12.14
N ASP A 19 -1.37 16.52 -13.08
CA ASP A 19 -1.50 16.27 -14.52
C ASP A 19 -0.74 14.98 -14.94
N GLU A 20 -0.21 14.22 -13.97
CA GLU A 20 0.42 12.91 -14.22
C GLU A 20 -0.66 11.88 -14.65
N PRO A 21 -0.31 10.92 -15.52
CA PRO A 21 -1.28 9.96 -16.05
C PRO A 21 -1.85 9.07 -14.93
N GLU A 22 -3.09 8.66 -15.11
CA GLU A 22 -3.84 7.78 -14.20
C GLU A 22 -3.17 6.41 -14.06
N PHE A 23 -2.61 5.90 -15.16
CA PHE A 23 -1.88 4.65 -15.20
C PHE A 23 -0.57 4.78 -15.97
N PHE A 24 0.44 4.07 -15.49
CA PHE A 24 1.77 3.99 -16.10
C PHE A 24 1.92 2.65 -16.81
N PRO A 25 2.62 2.61 -17.96
CA PRO A 25 2.94 1.37 -18.63
C PRO A 25 3.89 0.54 -17.75
N SER A 26 3.74 -0.80 -17.77
CA SER A 26 4.50 -1.69 -16.90
C SER A 26 5.87 -2.08 -17.46
N ASP A 27 6.02 -2.06 -18.79
CA ASP A 27 7.24 -2.42 -19.52
C ASP A 27 8.44 -1.49 -19.25
N VAL A 28 8.21 -0.31 -18.70
CA VAL A 28 9.27 0.63 -18.26
C VAL A 28 10.03 0.16 -17.01
N PHE A 29 9.55 -0.88 -16.32
CA PHE A 29 10.17 -1.40 -15.10
C PHE A 29 10.72 -2.81 -15.33
N ASP A 30 12.03 -3.00 -15.20
CA ASP A 30 12.65 -4.31 -15.48
C ASP A 30 12.10 -5.47 -14.61
N TRP A 31 11.69 -5.18 -13.37
CA TRP A 31 11.15 -6.18 -12.44
C TRP A 31 9.72 -6.63 -12.78
N THR A 32 9.03 -5.96 -13.72
CA THR A 32 7.71 -6.40 -14.22
C THR A 32 7.83 -7.48 -15.31
N LYS A 33 9.04 -7.69 -15.86
CA LYS A 33 9.30 -8.75 -16.84
C LYS A 33 8.96 -10.10 -16.25
N HIS A 34 8.47 -11.01 -17.09
CA HIS A 34 8.02 -12.35 -16.68
C HIS A 34 6.88 -12.34 -15.63
N SER A 35 6.05 -11.29 -15.63
CA SER A 35 4.93 -11.09 -14.69
C SER A 35 4.04 -12.33 -14.52
N LYS A 36 3.77 -13.09 -15.58
CA LYS A 36 2.97 -14.32 -15.53
C LYS A 36 3.61 -15.40 -14.66
N SER A 37 4.91 -15.64 -14.81
CA SER A 37 5.63 -16.63 -13.99
C SER A 37 5.74 -16.19 -12.53
N VAL A 38 5.96 -14.89 -12.30
CA VAL A 38 5.94 -14.32 -10.95
C VAL A 38 4.56 -14.50 -10.33
N ALA A 39 3.48 -14.16 -11.04
CA ALA A 39 2.12 -14.28 -10.56
C ALA A 39 1.75 -15.73 -10.21
N GLU A 40 2.15 -16.69 -11.04
CA GLU A 40 1.95 -18.12 -10.76
C GLU A 40 2.62 -18.55 -9.45
N GLN A 41 3.90 -18.17 -9.25
CA GLN A 41 4.62 -18.50 -8.02
C GLN A 41 4.00 -17.86 -6.79
N VAL A 42 3.68 -16.57 -6.90
CA VAL A 42 3.10 -15.74 -5.83
C VAL A 42 1.68 -16.23 -5.48
N LYS A 43 0.86 -16.55 -6.49
CA LYS A 43 -0.47 -17.16 -6.32
C LYS A 43 -0.37 -18.53 -5.65
N GLY A 44 0.59 -19.36 -6.06
CA GLY A 44 0.80 -20.67 -5.47
C GLY A 44 1.05 -20.59 -3.96
N GLU A 45 1.96 -19.71 -3.52
CA GLU A 45 2.22 -19.50 -2.08
C GLU A 45 1.02 -18.93 -1.34
N LEU A 46 0.24 -18.03 -1.97
CA LEU A 46 -1.00 -17.51 -1.39
C LEU A 46 -2.02 -18.62 -1.16
N LEU A 47 -2.27 -19.47 -2.16
CA LEU A 47 -3.24 -20.55 -2.05
C LEU A 47 -2.81 -21.60 -1.02
N GLU A 48 -1.52 -21.91 -0.93
CA GLU A 48 -0.98 -22.79 0.11
C GLU A 48 -1.17 -22.19 1.51
N TYR A 49 -0.84 -20.91 1.69
CA TYR A 49 -1.05 -20.20 2.95
C TYR A 49 -2.52 -20.25 3.40
N LEU A 50 -3.45 -20.02 2.47
CA LEU A 50 -4.90 -20.00 2.70
C LEU A 50 -5.50 -21.35 3.13
N GLN A 51 -4.78 -22.46 2.98
CA GLN A 51 -5.26 -23.76 3.48
C GLN A 51 -5.34 -23.81 5.01
N ASN A 52 -4.47 -23.06 5.69
CA ASN A 52 -4.33 -23.10 7.16
C ASN A 52 -4.43 -21.72 7.82
N HIS A 53 -4.51 -20.66 7.02
CA HIS A 53 -4.52 -19.28 7.50
C HIS A 53 -5.57 -18.45 6.77
N HIS A 54 -5.89 -17.29 7.33
CA HIS A 54 -6.77 -16.30 6.71
C HIS A 54 -6.06 -14.95 6.66
N LEU A 55 -6.38 -14.16 5.64
CA LEU A 55 -5.98 -12.74 5.60
C LEU A 55 -6.74 -11.97 6.70
N GLN A 56 -6.15 -10.90 7.21
CA GLN A 56 -6.73 -10.09 8.28
C GLN A 56 -7.42 -8.84 7.73
N ALA A 57 -8.49 -8.37 8.36
CA ALA A 57 -9.18 -7.15 7.94
C ALA A 57 -8.23 -5.95 7.86
N TYR A 58 -8.41 -5.10 6.85
CA TYR A 58 -7.59 -3.90 6.68
C TYR A 58 -7.76 -2.94 7.87
N PHE A 59 -6.68 -2.26 8.26
CA PHE A 59 -6.63 -1.51 9.52
C PHE A 59 -7.48 -0.23 9.52
N ASN A 60 -7.80 0.34 8.35
CA ASN A 60 -8.61 1.56 8.25
C ASN A 60 -10.09 1.22 8.05
N THR A 61 -10.89 1.50 9.08
CA THR A 61 -12.30 1.12 9.13
C THR A 61 -13.24 2.00 8.30
N THR A 62 -12.74 3.09 7.71
CA THR A 62 -13.57 4.09 7.00
C THR A 62 -13.48 4.01 5.48
N MET A 63 -12.60 3.18 4.94
CA MET A 63 -12.24 3.19 3.51
C MET A 63 -13.06 2.24 2.63
N SER A 64 -13.94 1.42 3.21
CA SER A 64 -14.69 0.38 2.49
C SER A 64 -16.07 0.21 3.08
N GLU A 65 -17.03 -0.25 2.26
CA GLU A 65 -18.41 -0.54 2.66
C GLU A 65 -18.48 -1.55 3.82
N ASP A 66 -17.66 -2.61 3.74
CA ASP A 66 -17.43 -3.53 4.86
C ASP A 66 -15.94 -3.84 4.96
N VAL A 67 -15.31 -3.32 6.01
CA VAL A 67 -13.87 -3.45 6.31
C VAL A 67 -13.47 -4.91 6.51
N ARG A 68 -14.42 -5.75 6.94
CA ARG A 68 -14.17 -7.17 7.10
C ARG A 68 -13.99 -7.87 5.77
N LYS A 69 -14.48 -7.31 4.67
CA LYS A 69 -14.41 -7.86 3.32
C LYS A 69 -13.18 -7.43 2.52
N TRP A 70 -12.44 -6.44 3.01
CA TRP A 70 -11.10 -6.11 2.52
C TRP A 70 -10.05 -6.64 3.49
N LYS A 71 -9.37 -7.72 3.09
CA LYS A 71 -8.39 -8.41 3.95
C LYS A 71 -7.01 -8.38 3.34
N THR A 72 -5.98 -8.34 4.17
CA THR A 72 -4.57 -8.28 3.76
C THR A 72 -3.68 -9.19 4.59
N VAL A 73 -2.55 -9.58 4.02
CA VAL A 73 -1.39 -10.05 4.78
C VAL A 73 -0.16 -9.29 4.27
N SER A 74 0.46 -8.53 5.18
CA SER A 74 1.60 -7.66 4.86
C SER A 74 2.91 -8.42 5.00
N LEU A 75 3.76 -8.33 3.98
CA LEU A 75 5.13 -8.83 4.01
C LEU A 75 6.09 -7.70 4.39
N LYS A 76 5.79 -6.48 3.95
CA LYS A 76 6.56 -5.27 4.22
C LYS A 76 5.63 -4.07 4.23
N TRP A 77 5.89 -3.07 5.08
CA TRP A 77 5.09 -1.84 5.11
C TRP A 77 5.93 -0.63 5.50
N TRP A 78 6.13 0.30 4.55
CA TRP A 78 6.98 1.48 4.71
C TRP A 78 8.36 1.19 5.35
N GLY A 79 8.98 0.08 4.97
CA GLY A 79 10.27 -0.37 5.49
C GLY A 79 10.21 -1.20 6.77
N LEU A 80 9.05 -1.38 7.40
CA LEU A 80 8.82 -2.39 8.44
C LEU A 80 8.77 -3.78 7.80
N GLU A 81 9.56 -4.73 8.32
CA GLU A 81 9.65 -6.11 7.81
C GLU A 81 8.76 -7.04 8.64
N PHE A 82 7.86 -7.79 8.01
CA PHE A 82 7.02 -8.77 8.70
C PHE A 82 7.60 -10.17 8.50
N TYR A 83 8.73 -10.45 9.15
CA TYR A 83 9.48 -11.69 8.93
C TYR A 83 8.66 -12.96 9.22
N GLN A 84 7.72 -12.91 10.16
CA GLN A 84 6.82 -14.04 10.43
C GLN A 84 5.94 -14.36 9.21
N ASN A 85 5.34 -13.33 8.60
CA ASN A 85 4.57 -13.51 7.37
C ASN A 85 5.48 -13.94 6.21
N GLN A 86 6.64 -13.31 6.03
CA GLN A 86 7.59 -13.63 4.96
C GLN A 86 8.05 -15.10 4.95
N LYS A 87 8.11 -15.77 6.12
CA LYS A 87 8.44 -17.21 6.21
C LYS A 87 7.45 -18.09 5.46
N HIS A 88 6.19 -17.68 5.35
CA HIS A 88 5.16 -18.42 4.60
C HIS A 88 5.23 -18.18 3.09
N PHE A 89 5.95 -17.15 2.64
CA PHE A 89 6.02 -16.77 1.23
C PHE A 89 7.48 -16.61 0.76
N PRO A 90 8.31 -17.68 0.81
CA PRO A 90 9.75 -17.57 0.52
C PRO A 90 10.08 -17.11 -0.91
N LYS A 91 9.34 -17.56 -1.93
CA LYS A 91 9.50 -17.15 -3.34
C LYS A 91 9.06 -15.71 -3.53
N THR A 92 7.90 -15.34 -2.99
CA THR A 92 7.39 -13.96 -3.01
C THR A 92 8.36 -13.03 -2.29
N THR A 93 8.87 -13.44 -1.13
CA THR A 93 9.85 -12.67 -0.33
C THR A 93 11.14 -12.46 -1.12
N ARG A 94 11.64 -13.47 -1.84
CA ARG A 94 12.80 -13.34 -2.71
C ARG A 94 12.53 -12.34 -3.84
N PHE A 95 11.35 -12.40 -4.47
CA PHE A 95 10.95 -11.48 -5.53
C PHE A 95 10.85 -10.03 -5.01
N ILE A 96 10.11 -9.75 -3.94
CA ILE A 96 9.96 -8.37 -3.45
C ILE A 96 11.30 -7.77 -2.98
N ASN A 97 12.23 -8.60 -2.50
CA ASN A 97 13.56 -8.14 -2.09
C ASN A 97 14.50 -7.86 -3.27
N SER A 98 14.21 -8.35 -4.49
CA SER A 98 14.97 -7.99 -5.68
C SER A 98 14.53 -6.67 -6.31
N ILE A 99 13.36 -6.12 -5.91
CA ILE A 99 12.80 -4.89 -6.49
C ILE A 99 13.47 -3.65 -5.85
N PRO A 100 14.20 -2.83 -6.64
CA PRO A 100 14.79 -1.60 -6.15
C PRO A 100 13.72 -0.63 -5.65
N GLY A 101 13.99 0.07 -4.55
CA GLY A 101 13.08 1.10 -4.05
C GLY A 101 11.79 0.58 -3.39
N LEU A 102 11.56 -0.73 -3.31
CA LEU A 102 10.36 -1.28 -2.67
C LEU A 102 10.31 -0.89 -1.17
N VAL A 103 9.13 -0.43 -0.75
CA VAL A 103 8.85 0.02 0.63
C VAL A 103 7.69 -0.72 1.26
N SER A 104 6.74 -1.24 0.48
CA SER A 104 5.62 -2.05 0.97
C SER A 104 5.32 -3.21 0.03
N ALA A 105 4.82 -4.31 0.59
CA ALA A 105 4.32 -5.46 -0.16
C ALA A 105 3.26 -6.18 0.68
N SER A 106 2.09 -6.45 0.10
CA SER A 106 1.00 -7.18 0.77
C SER A 106 0.11 -7.90 -0.23
N PHE A 107 -0.38 -9.09 0.17
CA PHE A 107 -1.48 -9.72 -0.54
C PHE A 107 -2.80 -9.08 -0.11
N ASN A 108 -3.70 -8.86 -1.05
CA ASN A 108 -4.98 -8.22 -0.82
C ASN A 108 -6.11 -9.07 -1.39
N LEU A 109 -7.11 -9.32 -0.55
CA LEU A 109 -8.39 -9.92 -0.88
C LEU A 109 -9.46 -8.84 -0.86
N LEU A 110 -10.28 -8.81 -1.91
CA LEU A 110 -11.58 -8.14 -1.90
C LEU A 110 -12.67 -9.20 -2.12
N GLU A 111 -13.50 -9.46 -1.11
CA GLU A 111 -14.57 -10.47 -1.14
C GLU A 111 -15.73 -10.06 -2.08
N PRO A 112 -16.61 -11.01 -2.47
CA PRO A 112 -17.82 -10.74 -3.23
C PRO A 112 -18.66 -9.59 -2.68
N HIS A 113 -19.27 -8.84 -3.60
CA HIS A 113 -20.19 -7.73 -3.31
C HIS A 113 -19.56 -6.73 -2.33
N SER A 114 -18.42 -6.16 -2.73
CA SER A 114 -17.63 -5.23 -1.91
C SER A 114 -17.06 -4.08 -2.71
N ARG A 115 -16.98 -2.91 -2.07
CA ARG A 115 -16.36 -1.71 -2.62
C ARG A 115 -15.40 -1.07 -1.62
N ILE A 116 -14.25 -0.64 -2.13
CA ILE A 116 -13.34 0.30 -1.48
C ILE A 116 -13.68 1.67 -2.03
N PHE A 117 -14.11 2.59 -1.16
CA PHE A 117 -14.57 3.92 -1.56
C PHE A 117 -13.44 4.77 -2.15
N PRO A 118 -13.77 5.82 -2.93
CA PRO A 118 -12.79 6.77 -3.43
C PRO A 118 -11.93 7.36 -2.30
N HIS A 119 -10.62 7.21 -2.42
CA HIS A 119 -9.65 7.71 -1.45
C HIS A 119 -8.32 8.09 -2.11
N CYS A 120 -7.47 8.78 -1.37
CA CYS A 120 -6.12 9.14 -1.77
C CYS A 120 -5.12 8.47 -0.82
N GLY A 121 -3.96 8.09 -1.35
CA GLY A 121 -2.83 7.59 -0.57
C GLY A 121 -2.09 8.69 0.18
N ASP A 122 -1.05 8.28 0.92
CA ASP A 122 -0.35 9.16 1.86
C ASP A 122 0.68 10.08 1.22
N THR A 123 1.16 9.76 0.01
CA THR A 123 2.23 10.51 -0.66
C THR A 123 2.27 10.24 -2.16
N ASN A 124 2.65 11.25 -2.95
CA ASN A 124 2.95 11.06 -4.38
C ASN A 124 4.35 10.47 -4.62
N GLY A 125 5.05 10.07 -3.55
CA GLY A 125 6.43 9.60 -3.55
C GLY A 125 6.61 8.17 -4.08
N ILE A 126 5.53 7.42 -4.30
CA ILE A 126 5.53 6.02 -4.71
C ILE A 126 4.77 5.79 -6.03
N TYR A 127 5.13 4.72 -6.72
CA TYR A 127 4.22 4.00 -7.58
C TYR A 127 3.58 2.87 -6.76
N ARG A 128 2.26 2.76 -6.80
CA ARG A 128 1.54 1.58 -6.34
C ARG A 128 1.29 0.66 -7.52
N CYS A 129 1.66 -0.60 -7.35
CA CYS A 129 1.59 -1.60 -8.41
C CYS A 129 0.73 -2.78 -7.94
N HIS A 130 -0.26 -3.17 -8.74
CA HIS A 130 -1.13 -4.32 -8.49
C HIS A 130 -0.82 -5.42 -9.50
N LEU A 131 -0.41 -6.60 -9.03
CA LEU A 131 -0.33 -7.81 -9.86
C LEU A 131 -1.61 -8.62 -9.67
N GLY A 132 -2.33 -8.90 -10.76
CA GLY A 132 -3.49 -9.79 -10.73
C GLY A 132 -3.08 -11.23 -10.45
N LEU A 133 -3.65 -11.85 -9.41
CA LEU A 133 -3.38 -13.25 -9.05
C LEU A 133 -4.58 -14.15 -9.34
N GLU A 134 -5.75 -13.76 -8.84
CA GLU A 134 -7.01 -14.46 -9.09
C GLU A 134 -8.11 -13.41 -9.26
N ILE A 135 -8.57 -13.25 -10.50
CA ILE A 135 -9.43 -12.14 -10.89
C ILE A 135 -10.77 -12.69 -11.39
N PRO A 136 -11.88 -12.47 -10.67
CA PRO A 136 -13.14 -13.17 -10.93
C PRO A 136 -13.97 -12.58 -12.10
N GLY A 137 -13.53 -11.46 -12.70
CA GLY A 137 -14.24 -10.81 -13.79
C GLY A 137 -13.54 -9.57 -14.31
N GLY A 138 -14.13 -8.96 -15.34
CA GLY A 138 -13.70 -7.69 -15.92
C GLY A 138 -14.63 -6.54 -15.55
N LEU A 139 -14.53 -5.44 -16.28
CA LEU A 139 -15.50 -4.36 -16.18
C LEU A 139 -16.84 -4.79 -16.84
N PRO A 140 -17.99 -4.42 -16.25
CA PRO A 140 -18.15 -3.55 -15.09
C PRO A 140 -18.14 -4.23 -13.71
N GLU A 141 -18.09 -5.56 -13.61
CA GLU A 141 -18.34 -6.30 -12.36
C GLU A 141 -17.18 -6.24 -11.37
N CYS A 142 -15.93 -6.32 -11.85
CA CYS A 142 -14.73 -6.19 -11.03
C CYS A 142 -13.79 -5.15 -11.67
N GLY A 143 -13.49 -4.09 -10.94
CA GLY A 143 -12.78 -2.96 -11.53
C GLY A 143 -12.06 -2.06 -10.56
N PHE A 144 -11.23 -1.22 -11.14
CA PHE A 144 -10.41 -0.21 -10.50
C PHE A 144 -10.59 1.11 -11.24
N ARG A 145 -10.65 2.21 -10.51
CA ARG A 145 -10.64 3.56 -11.09
C ARG A 145 -9.54 4.38 -10.47
N VAL A 146 -8.80 5.11 -11.29
CA VAL A 146 -7.88 6.18 -10.87
C VAL A 146 -8.32 7.44 -11.58
N VAL A 147 -8.67 8.49 -10.83
CA VAL A 147 -9.31 9.71 -11.34
C VAL A 147 -10.49 9.35 -12.27
N ASP A 148 -10.38 9.56 -13.57
CA ASP A 148 -11.46 9.32 -14.53
C ASP A 148 -11.31 7.99 -15.30
N GLU A 149 -10.14 7.35 -15.24
CA GLU A 149 -9.87 6.13 -16.01
C GLU A 149 -10.23 4.87 -15.21
N LYS A 150 -11.00 3.97 -15.83
CA LYS A 150 -11.38 2.66 -15.28
C LYS A 150 -10.62 1.54 -15.99
N ARG A 151 -10.05 0.61 -15.22
CA ARG A 151 -9.43 -0.62 -15.72
C ARG A 151 -9.88 -1.83 -14.91
N ALA A 152 -9.91 -2.99 -15.56
CA ALA A 152 -9.98 -4.28 -14.88
C ALA A 152 -8.56 -4.84 -14.67
N TRP A 153 -8.38 -5.62 -13.61
CA TRP A 153 -7.18 -6.44 -13.47
C TRP A 153 -7.19 -7.58 -14.49
N LYS A 154 -6.01 -8.05 -14.84
CA LYS A 154 -5.82 -9.31 -15.57
C LYS A 154 -4.82 -10.16 -14.83
N GLU A 155 -5.06 -11.47 -14.78
CA GLU A 155 -4.15 -12.39 -14.13
C GLU A 155 -2.76 -12.36 -14.79
N GLY A 156 -1.72 -12.23 -13.96
CA GLY A 156 -0.35 -12.12 -14.43
C GLY A 156 0.01 -10.79 -15.07
N GLU A 157 -0.85 -9.77 -15.00
CA GLU A 157 -0.54 -8.41 -15.50
C GLU A 157 -0.50 -7.40 -14.36
N TRP A 158 0.30 -6.35 -14.57
CA TRP A 158 0.48 -5.25 -13.63
C TRP A 158 -0.41 -4.06 -13.99
N LEU A 159 -1.07 -3.49 -12.98
CA LEU A 159 -1.59 -2.11 -13.03
C LEU A 159 -0.67 -1.23 -12.17
N ILE A 160 -0.19 -0.12 -12.72
CA ILE A 160 0.74 0.79 -12.04
C ILE A 160 0.15 2.20 -12.07
N PHE A 161 0.09 2.85 -10.92
CA PHE A 161 -0.49 4.19 -10.75
C PHE A 161 0.16 4.91 -9.57
N ILE A 162 -0.21 6.16 -9.36
CA ILE A 162 0.19 6.93 -8.18
C ILE A 162 -0.99 6.96 -7.22
N ASP A 163 -0.88 6.26 -6.08
CA ASP A 163 -2.01 6.12 -5.15
C ASP A 163 -2.44 7.45 -4.50
N ALA A 164 -1.60 8.48 -4.54
CA ALA A 164 -2.00 9.82 -4.09
C ALA A 164 -3.17 10.38 -4.92
N GLN A 165 -3.28 10.02 -6.20
CA GLN A 165 -4.47 10.35 -7.00
C GLN A 165 -5.68 9.59 -6.46
N GLU A 166 -6.85 10.22 -6.53
CA GLU A 166 -8.08 9.58 -6.05
C GLU A 166 -8.34 8.27 -6.80
N HIS A 167 -8.58 7.20 -6.06
CA HIS A 167 -8.83 5.88 -6.64
C HIS A 167 -9.84 5.08 -5.83
N GLU A 168 -10.48 4.13 -6.49
CA GLU A 168 -11.43 3.19 -5.87
C GLU A 168 -11.35 1.80 -6.53
N ALA A 169 -11.84 0.79 -5.81
CA ALA A 169 -11.89 -0.59 -6.27
C ALA A 169 -13.24 -1.21 -5.95
N TRP A 170 -13.72 -2.11 -6.80
CA TRP A 170 -14.95 -2.86 -6.53
C TRP A 170 -14.85 -4.31 -7.02
N ASN A 171 -15.59 -5.17 -6.33
CA ASN A 171 -15.83 -6.55 -6.70
C ASN A 171 -17.32 -6.86 -6.50
N ASN A 172 -18.08 -6.76 -7.58
CA ASN A 172 -19.51 -7.09 -7.63
C ASN A 172 -19.73 -8.52 -8.18
N THR A 173 -18.68 -9.34 -8.22
CA THR A 173 -18.78 -10.75 -8.63
C THR A 173 -19.13 -11.64 -7.45
N GLU A 174 -19.40 -12.92 -7.72
CA GLU A 174 -19.65 -13.96 -6.71
C GLU A 174 -18.38 -14.62 -6.17
N SER A 175 -17.19 -14.16 -6.58
CA SER A 175 -15.92 -14.80 -6.21
C SER A 175 -14.90 -13.80 -5.65
N ASN A 176 -13.96 -14.32 -4.87
CA ASN A 176 -12.90 -13.51 -4.27
C ASN A 176 -11.98 -12.94 -5.35
N ARG A 177 -11.49 -11.70 -5.15
CA ARG A 177 -10.45 -11.10 -5.97
C ARG A 177 -9.15 -10.98 -5.18
N TYR A 178 -8.11 -11.68 -5.63
CA TYR A 178 -6.79 -11.66 -5.02
C TYR A 178 -5.77 -10.93 -5.91
N ILE A 179 -5.02 -10.02 -5.30
CA ILE A 179 -3.91 -9.31 -5.93
C ILE A 179 -2.70 -9.24 -5.00
N LEU A 180 -1.50 -9.10 -5.57
CA LEU A 180 -0.33 -8.62 -4.83
C LEU A 180 -0.23 -7.10 -5.04
N VAL A 181 -0.14 -6.35 -3.95
CA VAL A 181 0.11 -4.91 -3.95
C VAL A 181 1.55 -4.67 -3.51
N ILE A 182 2.28 -3.89 -4.30
CA ILE A 182 3.61 -3.40 -3.92
C ILE A 182 3.70 -1.89 -4.10
N ASP A 183 4.43 -1.24 -3.20
CA ASP A 183 4.72 0.19 -3.27
C ASP A 183 6.22 0.40 -3.47
N ILE A 184 6.58 1.16 -4.50
CA ILE A 184 7.94 1.40 -4.93
C ILE A 184 8.20 2.90 -4.94
N ILE A 185 9.28 3.35 -4.30
CA ILE A 185 9.70 4.75 -4.37
C ILE A 185 9.94 5.13 -5.84
N ARG A 186 9.31 6.21 -6.28
CA ARG A 186 9.52 6.74 -7.63
C ARG A 186 10.96 7.18 -7.78
N GLU A 187 11.57 6.92 -8.94
CA GLU A 187 13.00 7.15 -9.18
C GLU A 187 13.46 8.57 -8.82
N LYS A 188 12.67 9.60 -9.18
CA LYS A 188 12.96 11.01 -8.84
C LYS A 188 13.07 11.28 -7.32
N TYR A 189 12.57 10.39 -6.48
CA TYR A 189 12.60 10.47 -5.03
C TYR A 189 13.40 9.34 -4.36
N SER A 190 14.19 8.56 -5.11
CA SER A 190 14.98 7.44 -4.59
C SER A 190 15.87 7.84 -3.41
N HIS A 191 16.54 9.00 -3.51
CA HIS A 191 17.36 9.61 -2.46
C HIS A 191 16.56 10.00 -1.19
N LYS A 192 15.23 10.11 -1.28
CA LYS A 192 14.32 10.42 -0.16
C LYS A 192 13.58 9.20 0.37
N LYS A 193 13.91 7.98 -0.06
CA LYS A 193 13.24 6.73 0.35
C LYS A 193 12.94 6.68 1.86
N PHE A 194 13.99 6.81 2.69
CA PHE A 194 13.81 6.73 4.14
C PHE A 194 12.98 7.89 4.69
N TYR A 195 13.22 9.11 4.20
CA TYR A 195 12.45 10.28 4.61
C TYR A 195 10.95 10.10 4.33
N ILE A 196 10.60 9.64 3.12
CA ILE A 196 9.21 9.36 2.72
C ILE A 196 8.58 8.33 3.64
N SER A 197 9.23 7.17 3.81
CA SER A 197 8.74 6.10 4.69
C SER A 197 8.51 6.58 6.13
N THR A 198 9.45 7.34 6.69
CA THR A 198 9.35 7.84 8.06
C THR A 198 8.27 8.90 8.21
N VAL A 199 8.09 9.81 7.24
CA VAL A 199 7.00 10.80 7.27
C VAL A 199 5.64 10.11 7.25
N VAL A 200 5.45 9.12 6.36
CA VAL A 200 4.18 8.39 6.27
C VAL A 200 3.90 7.62 7.57
N LEU A 201 4.85 6.83 8.07
CA LEU A 201 4.68 6.11 9.33
C LEU A 201 4.39 7.03 10.53
N THR A 202 5.06 8.18 10.60
CA THR A 202 4.82 9.18 11.63
C THR A 202 3.40 9.76 11.50
N GLY A 203 2.95 10.04 10.28
CA GLY A 203 1.59 10.51 10.02
C GLY A 203 0.53 9.51 10.47
N LEU A 204 0.69 8.23 10.11
CA LEU A 204 -0.21 7.15 10.51
C LEU A 204 -0.25 6.96 12.04
N PHE A 205 0.91 7.04 12.69
CA PHE A 205 1.00 7.00 14.15
C PHE A 205 0.25 8.16 14.82
N LEU A 206 0.44 9.39 14.31
CA LEU A 206 -0.25 10.58 14.83
C LEU A 206 -1.76 10.52 14.59
N GLN A 207 -2.19 9.98 13.44
CA GLN A 207 -3.59 9.73 13.15
C GLN A 207 -4.18 8.73 14.17
N LYS A 208 -3.46 7.64 14.46
CA LYS A 208 -3.93 6.64 15.42
C LYS A 208 -4.04 7.19 16.84
N ILE A 209 -3.09 8.02 17.26
CA ILE A 209 -3.17 8.75 18.53
C ILE A 209 -4.39 9.66 18.56
N ALA A 210 -4.65 10.39 17.47
CA ALA A 210 -5.76 11.32 17.41
C ALA A 210 -7.14 10.63 17.47
N GLU A 211 -7.27 9.45 16.86
CA GLU A 211 -8.46 8.59 16.99
C GLU A 211 -8.69 8.15 18.44
N THR A 212 -7.59 7.85 19.16
CA THR A 212 -7.65 7.42 20.57
C THR A 212 -7.94 8.58 21.52
N PHE A 213 -7.45 9.79 21.19
CA PHE A 213 -7.54 10.99 22.04
C PHE A 213 -8.08 12.21 21.27
N PRO A 214 -9.41 12.32 21.08
CA PRO A 214 -10.02 13.37 20.25
C PRO A 214 -9.75 14.81 20.72
N MET A 215 -9.41 15.02 22.00
CA MET A 215 -9.07 16.35 22.54
C MET A 215 -7.77 16.90 21.92
N LEU A 216 -6.78 16.04 21.64
CA LEU A 216 -5.52 16.42 20.98
C LEU A 216 -5.74 16.82 19.51
N TYR A 217 -6.81 16.32 18.87
CA TYR A 217 -7.15 16.65 17.48
C TYR A 217 -7.47 18.15 17.30
N LYS A 218 -8.05 18.82 18.32
CA LYS A 218 -8.34 20.25 18.28
C LYS A 218 -7.08 21.12 18.19
N LEU A 219 -5.94 20.64 18.70
CA LEU A 219 -4.63 21.30 18.58
C LEU A 219 -3.96 21.03 17.21
N GLN A 220 -4.32 19.93 16.55
CA GLN A 220 -3.79 19.53 15.23
C GLN A 220 -4.42 20.29 14.04
N GLY A 221 -5.44 21.12 14.26
CA GLY A 221 -6.06 21.94 13.21
C GLY A 221 -5.10 22.95 12.58
N PHE A 222 -3.98 23.25 13.24
CA PHE A 222 -2.95 24.16 12.71
C PHE A 222 -1.88 23.40 11.93
N LEU A 223 -1.79 23.64 10.62
CA LEU A 223 -0.83 22.98 9.73
C LEU A 223 0.62 23.09 10.23
N SER A 224 1.00 24.24 10.79
CA SER A 224 2.35 24.44 11.31
C SER A 224 2.63 23.55 12.53
N PHE A 225 1.64 23.29 13.37
CA PHE A 225 1.78 22.36 14.50
C PHE A 225 1.97 20.92 14.02
N ARG A 226 1.21 20.47 13.01
CA ARG A 226 1.41 19.16 12.37
C ARG A 226 2.82 19.00 11.81
N LYS A 227 3.32 20.01 11.10
CA LYS A 227 4.70 20.02 10.57
C LYS A 227 5.73 19.89 11.69
N ILE A 228 5.61 20.69 12.76
CA ILE A 228 6.52 20.63 13.92
C ILE A 228 6.51 19.23 14.55
N MET A 229 5.33 18.67 14.79
CA MET A 229 5.18 17.33 15.37
C MET A 229 5.80 16.24 14.49
N VAL A 230 5.47 16.23 13.20
CA VAL A 230 6.02 15.23 12.26
C VAL A 230 7.55 15.34 12.24
N HIS A 231 8.10 16.53 12.00
CA HIS A 231 9.54 16.72 11.91
C HIS A 231 10.27 16.42 13.22
N GLY A 232 9.68 16.73 14.37
CA GLY A 232 10.22 16.39 15.69
C GLY A 232 10.26 14.88 15.95
N LEU A 233 9.30 14.12 15.42
CA LEU A 233 9.21 12.67 15.61
C LEU A 233 10.03 11.85 14.58
N LEU A 234 10.43 12.45 13.45
CA LEU A 234 11.15 11.72 12.38
C LEU A 234 12.39 10.97 12.88
N PRO A 235 13.31 11.56 13.68
CA PRO A 235 14.51 10.85 14.12
C PRO A 235 14.17 9.62 14.97
N PHE A 236 13.15 9.72 15.82
CA PHE A 236 12.69 8.64 16.68
C PHE A 236 12.06 7.52 15.87
N CYS A 237 11.19 7.85 14.91
CA CYS A 237 10.58 6.87 14.02
C CYS A 237 11.65 6.13 13.20
N PHE A 238 12.66 6.86 12.68
CA PHE A 238 13.77 6.27 11.93
C PHE A 238 14.58 5.25 12.73
N ILE A 239 14.84 5.54 14.02
CA ILE A 239 15.52 4.62 14.94
C ILE A 239 14.59 3.45 15.29
N ALA A 240 13.34 3.73 15.64
CA ALA A 240 12.35 2.73 16.05
C ALA A 240 12.12 1.66 14.98
N VAL A 241 12.01 2.04 13.70
CA VAL A 241 11.88 1.10 12.57
C VAL A 241 13.07 0.12 12.52
N ARG A 242 14.30 0.63 12.66
CA ARG A 242 15.50 -0.22 12.63
C ARG A 242 15.59 -1.15 13.81
N VAL A 243 15.35 -0.63 15.01
CA VAL A 243 15.35 -1.43 16.24
C VAL A 243 14.27 -2.51 16.17
N ARG A 244 13.04 -2.15 15.77
CA ARG A 244 11.94 -3.11 15.63
C ARG A 244 12.25 -4.18 14.59
N ASN A 245 12.78 -3.81 13.41
CA ASN A 245 13.16 -4.79 12.40
C ASN A 245 14.28 -5.73 12.88
N TRP A 246 15.27 -5.20 13.61
CA TRP A 246 16.31 -6.02 14.22
C TRP A 246 15.72 -7.01 15.22
N LEU A 247 14.90 -6.54 16.16
CA LEU A 247 14.22 -7.39 17.16
C LEU A 247 13.32 -8.45 16.50
N SER A 248 12.52 -8.06 15.50
CA SER A 248 11.60 -8.94 14.81
C SER A 248 12.33 -10.04 14.03
N LYS A 249 13.50 -9.73 13.44
CA LYS A 249 14.34 -10.72 12.76
C LYS A 249 14.76 -11.85 13.70
N TRP A 250 14.98 -11.55 14.97
CA TRP A 250 15.35 -12.52 16.00
C TRP A 250 14.14 -13.12 16.74
N GLY A 251 12.91 -12.76 16.37
CA GLY A 251 11.68 -13.29 16.98
C GLY A 251 11.28 -12.64 18.30
N TRP A 252 11.85 -11.48 18.65
CA TRP A 252 11.57 -10.81 19.93
C TRP A 252 10.28 -9.98 19.89
N VAL A 253 9.84 -9.58 18.70
CA VAL A 253 8.64 -8.76 18.46
C VAL A 253 7.98 -9.22 17.16
N SER A 254 6.64 -9.25 17.13
CA SER A 254 5.83 -9.57 15.94
C SER A 254 5.72 -8.42 14.93
#